data_AF-A0A355YG74-F1
#
_entry.id   AF-A0A355YG74-F1
#
_cell.length_a   1.000
_cell.length_b   1.000
_cell.length_c   1.000
_cell.angle_alpha   90.00
_cell.angle_beta   90.00
_cell.angle_gamma   90.00
#
_symmetry.space_group_name_H-M   'P 1'
#
loop_
_entity.id
_entity.type
_entity.pdbx_description
1 polymer ?
#
loop_
_entity_poly.entity_id
_entity_poly.type
_entity_poly.pdbx_seq_one_letter_code
_entity_poly.pdbx_strand_id
1 'polypeptide(L)'
;MQTIVVLFNLKPGVIREEYEAWARDSDLPVVNGLASVDGFEVLKASGLLIGDGPSPYEYVELIRVPDMAAFAADLADPAAQAGAAQFQQKYADNPLFILASAL
;
A
#
# COMPACT_ATOMS: atom_id res chain seq x y z
N MET A 1 3.00 16.54 8.25
CA MET A 1 3.28 15.33 7.47
C MET A 1 2.40 14.22 7.99
N GLN A 2 1.65 13.57 7.11
CA GLN A 2 0.86 12.38 7.40
C GLN A 2 1.61 11.15 6.89
N THR A 3 1.37 10.00 7.50
CA THR A 3 1.70 8.69 6.95
C THR A 3 0.40 7.93 6.78
N ILE A 4 0.13 7.49 5.56
CA ILE A 4 -0.96 6.55 5.29
C ILE A 4 -0.39 5.15 5.55
N VAL A 5 -1.03 4.42 6.45
CA VAL A 5 -0.72 3.01 6.72
C VAL A 5 -1.83 2.18 6.11
N VAL A 6 -1.49 1.23 5.23
CA VAL A 6 -2.45 0.28 4.67
C VAL A 6 -2.11 -1.12 5.17
N LEU A 7 -3.10 -1.79 5.75
CA LEU A 7 -2.97 -3.17 6.22
C LEU A 7 -3.90 -4.05 5.38
N PHE A 8 -3.38 -5.10 4.75
CA PHE A 8 -4.20 -5.95 3.89
C PHE A 8 -3.71 -7.39 3.79
N ASN A 9 -4.64 -8.24 3.36
CA ASN A 9 -4.41 -9.62 2.96
C ASN A 9 -4.72 -9.77 1.47
N LEU A 10 -4.20 -10.81 0.83
CA LEU A 10 -4.53 -11.11 -0.56
C LEU A 10 -5.91 -11.76 -0.68
N LYS A 11 -6.64 -11.44 -1.75
CA LYS A 11 -7.90 -12.10 -2.07
C LYS A 11 -7.70 -13.60 -2.29
N PRO A 12 -8.72 -14.44 -2.01
CA PRO A 12 -8.66 -15.86 -2.31
C PRO A 12 -8.30 -16.14 -3.76
N GLY A 13 -7.34 -17.03 -3.99
CA GLY A 13 -6.89 -17.44 -5.33
C GLY A 13 -5.86 -16.51 -5.98
N VAL A 14 -5.50 -15.38 -5.34
CA VAL A 14 -4.38 -14.56 -5.80
C VAL A 14 -3.07 -15.30 -5.55
N ILE A 15 -2.25 -15.41 -6.60
CA ILE A 15 -0.89 -15.94 -6.49
C ILE A 15 0.00 -14.83 -5.91
N ARG A 16 0.68 -15.14 -4.81
CA ARG A 16 1.48 -14.15 -4.08
C ARG A 16 2.58 -13.54 -4.95
N GLU A 17 3.26 -14.38 -5.73
CA GLU A 17 4.35 -13.98 -6.61
C GLU A 17 3.89 -13.00 -7.69
N GLU A 18 2.64 -13.13 -8.17
CA GLU A 18 2.06 -12.18 -9.12
C GLU A 18 1.80 -10.82 -8.48
N TYR A 19 1.27 -10.81 -7.26
CA TYR A 19 1.11 -9.57 -6.51
C TYR A 19 2.46 -8.90 -6.24
N GLU A 20 3.43 -9.66 -5.73
CA GLU A 20 4.75 -9.11 -5.39
C GLU A 20 5.49 -8.60 -6.64
N ALA A 21 5.36 -9.27 -7.79
CA ALA A 21 5.92 -8.78 -9.05
C ALA A 21 5.25 -7.47 -9.49
N TRP A 22 3.91 -7.42 -9.48
CA TRP A 22 3.17 -6.20 -9.80
C TRP A 22 3.51 -5.04 -8.86
N ALA A 23 3.65 -5.31 -7.56
CA ALA A 23 4.01 -4.30 -6.58
C ALA A 23 5.40 -3.71 -6.84
N ARG A 24 6.39 -4.55 -7.20
CA ARG A 24 7.76 -4.11 -7.52
C ARG A 24 7.86 -3.38 -8.85
N ASP A 25 7.17 -3.86 -9.87
CA ASP A 25 7.36 -3.40 -11.25
C ASP A 25 6.44 -2.23 -11.62
N SER A 26 5.32 -2.07 -10.90
CA SER A 26 4.30 -1.05 -11.19
C SER A 26 4.02 -0.16 -10.00
N ASP A 27 3.56 -0.72 -8.88
CA ASP A 27 3.01 0.07 -7.78
C ASP A 27 4.07 0.95 -7.09
N LEU A 28 5.15 0.32 -6.61
CA LEU A 28 6.25 0.99 -5.93
C LEU A 28 6.86 2.13 -6.78
N PRO A 29 7.22 1.93 -8.07
CA PRO A 29 7.74 3.02 -8.90
C PRO A 29 6.74 4.14 -9.17
N VAL A 30 5.46 3.81 -9.40
CA VAL A 30 4.43 4.81 -9.72
C VAL A 30 4.16 5.70 -8.50
N VAL A 31 3.93 5.10 -7.32
CA VAL A 31 3.61 5.86 -6.10
C VAL A 31 4.82 6.65 -5.60
N ASN A 32 6.04 6.09 -5.65
CA ASN A 32 7.25 6.86 -5.34
C ASN A 32 7.57 7.95 -6.39
N GLY A 33 6.96 7.89 -7.58
CA GLY A 33 7.09 8.90 -8.61
C GLY A 33 6.14 10.09 -8.45
N LEU A 34 5.16 10.01 -7.53
CA LEU A 34 4.22 11.10 -7.27
C LEU A 34 4.92 12.24 -6.53
N ALA A 35 4.69 13.48 -6.97
CA ALA A 35 5.35 14.65 -6.41
C ALA A 35 4.93 14.93 -4.95
N SER A 36 3.76 14.44 -4.55
CA SER A 36 3.22 14.53 -3.19
C SER A 36 3.68 13.43 -2.22
N VAL A 37 4.50 12.48 -2.67
CA VAL A 37 4.97 11.33 -1.87
C VAL A 37 6.45 11.47 -1.55
N ASP A 38 6.78 11.55 -0.26
CA ASP A 38 8.17 11.59 0.24
C ASP A 38 8.80 10.20 0.32
N GLY A 39 7.97 9.15 0.32
CA GLY A 39 8.42 7.77 0.27
C GLY A 39 7.28 6.79 0.44
N PHE A 40 7.38 5.68 -0.28
CA PHE A 40 6.44 4.58 -0.24
C PHE A 40 7.18 3.24 -0.13
N GLU A 41 6.79 2.44 0.86
CA GLU A 41 7.32 1.11 1.11
C GLU A 41 6.18 0.10 1.33
N VAL A 42 6.39 -1.11 0.80
CA VAL A 42 5.53 -2.28 1.02
C VAL A 42 6.32 -3.31 1.81
N LEU A 43 5.82 -3.67 2.99
CA LEU A 43 6.43 -4.62 3.90
C LEU A 43 5.63 -5.91 3.90
N LYS A 44 6.29 -7.04 3.64
CA LYS A 44 5.71 -8.37 3.82
C LYS A 44 5.85 -8.80 5.28
N ALA A 45 4.74 -9.10 5.93
CA ALA A 45 4.76 -9.60 7.29
C ALA A 45 5.40 -10.99 7.35
N SER A 46 6.33 -11.16 8.29
CA SER A 46 7.02 -12.45 8.51
C SER A 46 6.42 -13.27 9.66
N GLY A 47 5.48 -12.69 10.43
CA GLY A 47 4.88 -13.29 11.62
C GLY A 47 4.73 -12.28 12.76
N LEU A 48 4.33 -12.76 13.94
CA LEU A 48 4.30 -11.97 15.17
C LEU A 48 5.69 -11.95 15.84
N LEU A 49 6.08 -10.80 16.41
CA LEU A 49 7.31 -10.70 17.20
C LEU A 49 7.18 -11.37 18.58
N ILE A 50 6.00 -11.26 19.20
CA ILE A 50 5.67 -11.84 20.49
C ILE A 50 4.48 -12.77 20.30
N GLY A 51 4.61 -14.02 20.75
CA GLY A 51 3.62 -15.08 20.57
C GLY A 51 3.88 -15.92 19.32
N ASP A 52 3.03 -16.94 19.12
CA ASP A 52 3.11 -17.85 17.97
C ASP A 52 2.00 -17.53 16.96
N GLY A 53 2.31 -17.68 15.66
CA GLY A 53 1.33 -17.61 14.58
C GLY A 53 1.60 -16.51 13.53
N PRO A 54 0.77 -16.47 12.48
CA PRO A 54 0.88 -15.48 11.42
C PRO A 54 0.49 -14.09 11.91
N SER A 55 1.00 -13.06 11.22
CA SER A 55 0.48 -11.70 11.36
C SER A 55 -1.00 -11.66 10.92
N PRO A 56 -1.86 -10.83 11.54
CA PRO A 56 -3.24 -10.61 11.10
C PRO A 56 -3.35 -10.05 9.67
N TYR A 57 -2.27 -9.43 9.19
CA TYR A 57 -2.15 -8.89 7.83
C TYR A 57 -0.89 -9.41 7.17
N GLU A 58 -0.99 -9.83 5.92
CA GLU A 58 0.13 -10.30 5.10
C GLU A 58 1.08 -9.17 4.67
N TYR A 59 0.54 -7.96 4.49
CA TYR A 59 1.28 -6.81 4.00
C TYR A 59 0.94 -5.52 4.73
N VAL A 60 1.92 -4.62 4.77
CA VAL A 60 1.82 -3.26 5.31
C VAL A 60 2.38 -2.28 4.28
N GLU A 61 1.60 -1.29 3.90
CA GLU A 61 2.08 -0.14 3.12
C GLU A 61 2.29 1.05 4.05
N LEU A 62 3.39 1.79 3.82
CA LEU A 62 3.63 3.08 4.46
C LEU A 62 3.86 4.12 3.38
N ILE A 63 2.97 5.09 3.27
CA ILE A 63 3.06 6.20 2.31
C ILE A 63 3.25 7.48 3.10
N ARG A 64 4.42 8.11 2.98
CA ARG A 64 4.73 9.40 3.63
C ARG A 64 4.25 10.53 2.74
N VAL A 65 3.29 11.31 3.24
CA VAL A 65 2.59 12.36 2.51
C VAL A 65 2.71 13.69 3.26
N PRO A 66 3.52 14.65 2.79
CA PRO A 66 3.66 15.96 3.43
C PRO A 66 2.36 16.77 3.39
N ASP A 67 1.64 16.70 2.27
CA ASP A 67 0.41 17.43 2.00
C ASP A 67 -0.66 16.51 1.38
N MET A 68 -1.72 16.25 2.15
CA MET A 68 -2.83 15.38 1.72
C MET A 68 -3.67 15.97 0.59
N ALA A 69 -3.71 17.30 0.44
CA ALA A 69 -4.43 17.94 -0.66
C ALA A 69 -3.67 17.76 -1.99
N ALA A 70 -2.34 17.91 -1.96
CA ALA A 70 -1.48 17.59 -3.10
C ALA A 70 -1.59 16.11 -3.47
N PHE A 71 -1.59 15.21 -2.48
CA PHE A 71 -1.78 13.78 -2.71
C PHE A 71 -3.14 13.44 -3.33
N ALA A 72 -4.21 14.07 -2.88
CA ALA A 72 -5.53 13.90 -3.50
C ALA A 72 -5.55 14.38 -4.96
N ALA A 73 -4.79 15.42 -5.30
CA ALA A 73 -4.64 15.89 -6.68
C ALA A 73 -3.83 14.92 -7.54
N ASP A 74 -2.71 14.40 -7.03
CA ASP A 74 -1.90 13.38 -7.73
C ASP A 74 -2.72 12.09 -7.98
N LEU A 75 -3.52 11.68 -7.00
CA LEU A 75 -4.41 10.53 -7.15
C LEU A 75 -5.52 10.77 -8.17
N ALA A 76 -5.83 12.00 -8.58
CA ALA A 76 -6.82 12.25 -9.62
C ALA A 76 -6.31 11.87 -11.03
N ASP A 77 -5.01 11.61 -11.18
CA ASP A 77 -4.45 11.12 -12.44
C ASP A 77 -5.01 9.74 -12.82
N PRO A 78 -5.41 9.53 -14.10
CA PRO A 78 -5.96 8.25 -14.55
C PRO A 78 -5.06 7.03 -14.30
N ALA A 79 -3.74 7.18 -14.37
CA ALA A 79 -2.80 6.08 -14.13
C ALA A 79 -2.78 5.70 -12.63
N ALA A 80 -2.81 6.70 -11.73
CA ALA A 80 -2.90 6.46 -10.29
C ALA A 80 -4.24 5.78 -9.92
N GLN A 81 -5.35 6.24 -10.51
CA GLN A 81 -6.67 5.59 -10.33
C GLN A 81 -6.68 4.15 -10.84
N ALA A 82 -6.05 3.87 -11.99
CA ALA A 82 -5.96 2.52 -12.53
C ALA A 82 -5.17 1.58 -11.61
N GLY A 83 -4.04 2.05 -11.05
CA GLY A 83 -3.25 1.30 -10.08
C GLY A 83 -4.04 1.01 -8.80
N ALA A 84 -4.69 2.03 -8.22
CA ALA A 84 -5.52 1.88 -7.03
C ALA A 84 -6.72 0.92 -7.25
N ALA A 85 -7.36 1.00 -8.42
CA ALA A 85 -8.44 0.09 -8.79
C ALA A 85 -7.93 -1.35 -8.95
N GLN A 86 -6.80 -1.55 -9.63
CA GLN A 86 -6.19 -2.87 -9.78
C GLN A 86 -5.83 -3.49 -8.43
N PHE A 87 -5.23 -2.71 -7.53
CA PHE A 87 -4.94 -3.12 -6.16
C PHE A 87 -6.20 -3.64 -5.45
N GLN A 88 -7.25 -2.82 -5.38
CA GLN A 88 -8.48 -3.17 -4.64
C GLN A 88 -9.27 -4.32 -5.27
N GLN A 89 -9.35 -4.36 -6.61
CA GLN A 89 -10.18 -5.34 -7.31
C GLN A 89 -9.49 -6.70 -7.43
N LYS A 90 -8.19 -6.70 -7.74
CA LYS A 90 -7.45 -7.94 -8.02
C LYS A 90 -6.76 -8.50 -6.79
N TYR A 91 -6.11 -7.66 -5.99
CA TYR A 91 -5.14 -8.14 -5.00
C TYR A 91 -5.64 -8.07 -3.57
N ALA A 92 -6.12 -6.92 -3.10
CA ALA A 92 -6.36 -6.70 -1.68
C ALA A 92 -7.76 -7.15 -1.23
N ASP A 93 -7.83 -7.97 -0.18
CA ASP A 93 -9.07 -8.32 0.50
C ASP A 93 -9.34 -7.34 1.64
N ASN A 94 -10.37 -6.50 1.47
CA ASN A 94 -10.82 -5.48 2.42
C ASN A 94 -9.67 -4.73 3.14
N PRO A 95 -8.79 -4.02 2.38
CA PRO A 95 -7.67 -3.28 2.96
C PRO A 95 -8.14 -2.23 3.97
N LEU A 96 -7.41 -2.12 5.08
CA LEU A 96 -7.63 -1.11 6.12
C LEU A 96 -6.68 0.07 5.91
N PHE A 97 -7.24 1.26 5.76
CA PHE A 97 -6.48 2.51 5.61
C PHE A 97 -6.50 3.31 6.90
N ILE A 98 -5.32 3.73 7.37
CA ILE A 98 -5.15 4.46 8.63
C ILE A 98 -4.32 5.71 8.35
N LEU A 99 -4.77 6.87 8.84
CA LEU A 99 -3.98 8.10 8.85
C LEU A 99 -3.24 8.21 10.18
N ALA A 100 -1.93 8.38 10.10
CA ALA A 100 -1.05 8.52 11.25
C ALA A 100 -0.14 9.74 11.10
N SER A 101 0.32 10.28 12.23
CA SER A 101 1.33 11.34 12.28
C SER A 101 2.39 11.00 13.30
N ALA A 102 3.62 11.45 13.05
CA ALA A 102 4.69 11.38 14.05
C ALA A 102 4.36 12.32 15.22
N LEU A 103 4.80 11.95 16.42
CA LEU A 103 4.71 12.76 17.63
C LEU A 103 5.81 13.82 17.70
#